data_AF-A0A1I4JBF7-F1
#
_entry.id   AF-A0A1I4JBF7-F1
#
_cell.length_a   1.000
_cell.length_b   1.000
_cell.length_c   1.000
_cell.angle_alpha   90.00
_cell.angle_beta   90.00
_cell.angle_gamma   90.00
#
_symmetry.space_group_name_H-M   'P 1'
#
loop_
_entity.id
_entity.type
_entity.pdbx_description
1 polymer ?
#
loop_
_entity_poly.entity_id
_entity_poly.type
_entity_poly.pdbx_seq_one_letter_code
_entity_poly.pdbx_strand_id
1 'polypeptide(L)'
;MASPVLSFRLDEEIISQLDKLAEATDRDRLYHVKRAMTRYLEAESWQLQAMEVGIEAADAGKLTDLAAVKAKWMSRAKTRNNRSSAE
;
A
#
# COMPACT_ATOMS: atom_id res chain seq x y z
N MET A 1 -2.94 -25.65 -17.64
CA MET A 1 -3.28 -25.64 -16.20
C MET A 1 -4.59 -24.88 -16.05
N ALA A 2 -5.59 -25.42 -15.35
CA ALA A 2 -6.82 -24.67 -15.08
C ALA A 2 -6.54 -23.56 -14.06
N SER A 3 -7.09 -22.37 -14.28
CA SER A 3 -6.98 -21.27 -13.33
C SER A 3 -7.77 -21.60 -12.05
N PRO A 4 -7.23 -21.32 -10.86
CA PRO A 4 -7.96 -21.54 -9.61
C PRO A 4 -9.22 -20.68 -9.53
N VAL A 5 -10.29 -21.23 -8.94
CA VAL A 5 -11.57 -20.55 -8.74
C VAL A 5 -11.63 -20.02 -7.31
N LEU A 6 -11.89 -18.72 -7.17
CA LEU A 6 -12.17 -18.07 -5.89
C LEU A 6 -13.65 -17.69 -5.84
N SER A 7 -14.37 -18.18 -4.81
CA SER A 7 -15.78 -17.85 -4.57
C SER A 7 -15.92 -17.13 -3.24
N PHE A 8 -16.64 -16.00 -3.25
CA PHE A 8 -16.89 -15.19 -2.07
C PHE A 8 -18.25 -14.50 -2.19
N ARG A 9 -18.80 -14.08 -1.07
CA ARG A 9 -20.06 -13.34 -1.02
C ARG A 9 -19.79 -11.84 -1.05
N LEU A 10 -20.66 -11.10 -1.72
CA LEU A 10 -20.66 -9.65 -1.78
C LEU A 10 -22.05 -9.14 -1.40
N ASP A 11 -22.08 -7.94 -0.84
CA ASP A 11 -23.33 -7.26 -0.57
C ASP A 11 -24.03 -6.90 -1.89
N GLU A 12 -25.37 -6.90 -1.87
CA GLU A 12 -26.19 -6.67 -3.06
C GLU A 12 -25.93 -5.29 -3.67
N GLU A 13 -25.64 -4.29 -2.84
CA GLU A 13 -25.24 -2.95 -3.28
C GLU A 13 -23.97 -2.99 -4.14
N ILE A 14 -22.95 -3.75 -3.72
CA ILE A 14 -21.69 -3.88 -4.46
C ILE A 14 -21.93 -4.57 -5.80
N ILE A 15 -22.77 -5.61 -5.81
CA ILE A 15 -23.15 -6.31 -7.05
C ILE A 15 -23.83 -5.36 -8.02
N SER A 16 -24.79 -4.55 -7.54
CA SER A 16 -25.48 -3.55 -8.36
C SER A 16 -24.54 -2.50 -8.95
N GLN A 17 -23.56 -2.03 -8.17
CA GLN A 17 -22.54 -1.09 -8.66
C GLN A 17 -21.63 -1.75 -9.72
N LEU A 18 -21.25 -3.01 -9.51
CA LEU A 18 -20.43 -3.76 -10.46
C LEU A 18 -21.15 -4.01 -11.78
N ASP A 19 -22.46 -4.24 -11.73
CA ASP A 19 -23.31 -4.41 -12.91
C ASP A 19 -23.36 -3.17 -13.79
N LYS A 20 -23.63 -2.01 -13.17
CA LYS A 20 -23.62 -0.72 -13.88
C LYS A 20 -22.26 -0.44 -14.51
N LEU A 21 -21.18 -0.78 -13.82
CA LEU A 21 -19.83 -0.59 -14.33
C LEU A 21 -19.53 -1.55 -15.50
N ALA A 22 -19.96 -2.81 -15.40
CA ALA A 22 -19.83 -3.79 -16.47
C ALA A 22 -20.55 -3.32 -17.74
N GLU A 23 -21.81 -2.90 -17.61
CA GLU A 23 -22.63 -2.38 -18.71
C GLU A 23 -22.01 -1.13 -19.35
N ALA A 24 -21.62 -0.14 -18.54
CA ALA A 24 -21.06 1.11 -19.04
C ALA A 24 -19.70 0.97 -19.73
N THR A 25 -18.98 -0.13 -19.49
CA THR A 25 -17.63 -0.36 -20.04
C THR A 25 -17.57 -1.46 -21.10
N ASP A 26 -18.69 -2.14 -21.37
CA ASP A 26 -18.76 -3.32 -22.24
C ASP A 26 -17.74 -4.41 -21.81
N ARG A 27 -17.66 -4.65 -20.50
CA ARG A 27 -16.77 -5.65 -19.88
C ARG A 27 -17.52 -6.49 -18.88
N ASP A 28 -17.09 -7.74 -18.69
CA ASP A 28 -17.68 -8.61 -17.68
C ASP A 28 -17.32 -8.17 -16.24
N ARG A 29 -18.12 -8.63 -15.28
CA ARG A 29 -17.87 -8.41 -13.84
C ARG A 29 -16.47 -8.89 -13.44
N LEU A 30 -16.03 -10.01 -14.01
CA LEU A 30 -14.77 -10.65 -13.67
C LEU A 30 -13.56 -9.78 -14.03
N TYR A 31 -13.60 -9.08 -15.15
CA TYR A 31 -12.58 -8.11 -15.55
C TYR A 31 -12.39 -7.03 -14.48
N HIS A 32 -13.49 -6.45 -14.01
CA HIS A 32 -13.45 -5.40 -12.98
C HIS A 32 -12.98 -5.94 -11.63
N VAL A 33 -13.44 -7.13 -11.23
CA VAL A 33 -12.98 -7.79 -10.00
C VAL A 33 -11.47 -8.06 -10.05
N LYS A 34 -10.98 -8.64 -11.15
CA LYS A 34 -9.53 -8.89 -11.34
C LYS A 34 -8.75 -7.59 -11.27
N ARG A 35 -9.21 -6.56 -11.98
CA ARG A 35 -8.56 -5.24 -11.98
C ARG A 35 -8.52 -4.62 -10.59
N ALA A 36 -9.62 -4.68 -9.84
CA ALA A 36 -9.69 -4.17 -8.47
C ALA A 36 -8.73 -4.93 -7.54
N MET A 37 -8.71 -6.26 -7.62
CA MET A 37 -7.79 -7.09 -6.85
C MET A 37 -6.32 -6.81 -7.17
N THR A 38 -5.96 -6.69 -8.46
CA THR A 38 -4.59 -6.34 -8.85
C THR A 38 -4.17 -5.01 -8.24
N ARG A 39 -5.01 -3.97 -8.35
CA ARG A 39 -4.70 -2.66 -7.78
C ARG A 39 -4.61 -2.68 -6.26
N TYR A 40 -5.47 -3.44 -5.59
CA TYR A 40 -5.42 -3.61 -4.14
C TYR A 40 -4.11 -4.30 -3.73
N LEU A 41 -3.76 -5.43 -4.37
CA LEU A 41 -2.55 -6.16 -4.05
C LEU A 41 -1.29 -5.33 -4.34
N GLU A 42 -1.23 -4.61 -5.46
CA GLU A 42 -0.12 -3.68 -5.74
C GLU A 42 0.01 -2.62 -4.63
N ALA A 43 -1.11 -2.03 -4.19
CA ALA A 43 -1.13 -1.00 -3.16
C ALA A 43 -0.82 -1.51 -1.74
N GLU A 44 -1.05 -2.78 -1.44
CA GLU A 44 -0.74 -3.37 -0.11
C GLU A 44 0.60 -4.12 -0.09
N SER A 45 1.03 -4.64 -1.24
CA SER A 45 2.24 -5.48 -1.34
C SER A 45 3.53 -4.72 -1.04
N TRP A 46 3.57 -3.39 -1.25
CA TRP A 46 4.77 -2.61 -0.92
C TRP A 46 5.11 -2.71 0.57
N GLN A 47 4.10 -2.82 1.45
CA GLN A 47 4.36 -2.91 2.89
C GLN A 47 4.98 -4.25 3.24
N LEU A 48 4.47 -5.34 2.65
CA LEU A 48 5.04 -6.68 2.84
C LEU A 48 6.49 -6.72 2.36
N GLN A 49 6.76 -6.17 1.18
CA GLN A 49 8.12 -6.07 0.65
C GLN A 49 9.03 -5.22 1.54
N ALA A 50 8.54 -4.08 2.05
CA ALA A 50 9.30 -3.22 2.94
C ALA A 50 9.62 -3.91 4.28
N MET A 51 8.69 -4.73 4.79
CA MET A 51 8.92 -5.53 6.00
C MET A 51 10.01 -6.58 5.77
N GLU A 52 9.93 -7.32 4.67
CA GLU A 52 10.93 -8.34 4.29
C GLU A 52 12.33 -7.72 4.18
N VAL A 53 12.46 -6.61 3.45
CA VAL A 53 13.72 -5.86 3.32
C VAL A 53 14.23 -5.36 4.67
N GLY A 54 13.33 -4.91 5.55
CA GLY A 54 13.68 -4.47 6.90
C GLY A 54 14.24 -5.59 7.77
N ILE A 55 13.63 -6.79 7.69
CA ILE A 55 14.08 -7.99 8.39
C ILE A 55 15.46 -8.41 7.86
N GLU A 56 15.63 -8.54 6.55
CA GLU A 56 16.92 -8.89 5.94
C GLU A 56 18.03 -7.90 6.30
N ALA A 57 17.72 -6.60 6.32
CA ALA A 57 18.67 -5.57 6.72
C ALA A 57 19.06 -5.69 8.20
N ALA A 58 18.10 -6.00 9.08
CA ALA A 58 18.35 -6.23 10.50
C ALA A 58 19.22 -7.46 10.73
N ASP A 59 18.91 -8.57 10.06
CA ASP A 59 19.67 -9.82 10.12
C ASP A 59 21.09 -9.65 9.58
N ALA A 60 21.27 -8.81 8.55
CA ALA A 60 22.57 -8.42 8.02
C ALA A 60 23.31 -7.38 8.88
N GLY A 61 22.75 -6.97 10.03
CA GLY A 61 23.36 -5.98 10.93
C GLY A 61 23.37 -4.54 10.40
N LYS A 62 22.62 -4.24 9.32
CA LYS A 62 22.50 -2.90 8.70
C LYS A 62 21.53 -2.01 9.49
N LEU A 63 21.71 -1.94 10.80
CA LEU A 63 20.91 -1.14 11.71
C LEU A 63 21.57 0.23 11.93
N THR A 64 20.77 1.22 12.30
CA THR A 64 21.27 2.55 12.69
C THR A 64 21.14 2.74 14.19
N ASP A 65 22.16 3.34 14.80
CA ASP A 65 22.14 3.67 16.22
C ASP A 65 21.02 4.68 16.56
N LEU A 66 20.33 4.40 17.67
CA LEU A 66 19.18 5.19 18.12
C LEU A 66 19.57 6.62 18.52
N ALA A 67 20.75 6.82 19.12
CA ALA A 67 21.20 8.15 19.52
C ALA A 67 21.47 9.03 18.29
N ALA A 68 22.07 8.47 17.23
CA ALA A 68 22.27 9.16 15.96
C ALA A 68 20.94 9.55 15.29
N VAL A 69 19.94 8.67 15.29
CA VAL A 69 18.60 8.98 14.76
C VAL A 69 17.94 10.11 15.55
N LYS A 70 17.98 10.06 16.89
CA LYS A 70 17.41 11.09 17.76
C LYS A 70 18.07 12.46 17.50
N ALA A 71 19.39 12.50 17.40
CA ALA A 71 20.13 13.74 17.09
C ALA A 71 19.69 14.34 15.75
N LYS A 72 19.52 13.51 14.71
CA LYS A 72 19.05 13.94 13.39
C LYS A 72 17.62 14.49 13.41
N TRP A 73 16.73 13.91 14.21
CA TRP A 73 15.35 14.41 14.32
C TRP A 73 15.30 15.76 15.05
N MET A 74 16.06 15.91 16.14
CA MET A 74 16.14 17.18 16.88
C MET A 74 16.72 18.31 16.02
N SER A 75 17.74 18.04 15.19
CA SER A 75 18.29 19.04 14.28
C SER A 75 17.27 19.48 13.23
N ARG A 76 16.55 18.52 12.60
CA ARG A 76 15.48 18.81 11.64
C ARG A 76 14.36 19.65 12.25
N ALA A 77 13.95 19.34 13.48
CA ALA A 77 12.92 20.11 14.19
C ALA A 77 13.36 21.56 14.42
N LYS A 78 14.61 21.78 14.84
CA LYS A 78 15.19 23.12 15.03
C LYS A 78 15.26 23.91 13.72
N THR A 79 15.68 23.28 12.62
CA THR A 79 15.75 23.93 11.30
C THR A 79 14.37 24.35 10.79
N ARG A 80 13.34 23.54 11.01
CA ARG A 80 11.96 23.86 10.62
C ARG A 80 11.40 25.03 11.43
N ASN A 81 11.69 25.07 12.73
CA ASN A 81 11.29 26.18 13.60
C ASN A 81 11.96 27.50 13.20
N ASN A 82 13.26 27.47 12.86
CA ASN A 82 14.00 28.67 12.44
C ASN A 82 13.48 29.24 11.11
N ARG A 83 12.96 28.40 10.20
CA ARG A 83 12.41 28.85 8.91
C ARG A 83 11.06 29.54 9.05
N SER A 84 10.27 29.15 10.06
CA SER A 84 8.96 29.73 10.37
C SER A 84 9.03 31.03 11.19
N SER A 85 10.19 31.35 11.77
CA SER A 85 10.38 32.56 12.58
C SER A 85 11.01 33.72 11.80
N ALA A 86 11.29 33.51 10.51
CA ALA A 86 11.89 34.48 9.59
C ALA A 86 10.87 35.05 8.57
N GLU A 87 9.60 34.70 8.71
CA GLU A 87 8.42 35.27 8.04
C GLU A 87 7.56 35.99 9.08
#